data_AF-A0A1S8SS82-F1
#
_entry.id   AF-A0A1S8SS82-F1
#
_cell.length_a   1.000
_cell.length_b   1.000
_cell.length_c   1.000
_cell.angle_alpha   90.00
_cell.angle_beta   90.00
_cell.angle_gamma   90.00
#
_symmetry.space_group_name_H-M   'P 1'
#
loop_
_entity.id
_entity.type
_entity.pdbx_description
1 polymer ?
#
loop_
_entity_poly.entity_id
_entity_poly.type
_entity_poly.pdbx_seq_one_letter_code
_entity_poly.pdbx_strand_id
1 'polypeptide(L)'
;MDVDLNYNNPDPIESRTQEIQRAYTKVENYKKRSKVKINLGLSNPCFEIWYLLHYKYTTANFKNYDAVKERIEKDTPLKEYEKNKSIYSIIHDQTSSALINCGKLRNYHEDLGRNILDINLNNIKDVIQSNPYTNVDLLVGYIETLNEKL
;
A
#
# COMPACT_ATOMS: atom_id res chain seq x y z
N MET A 1 11.16 -7.96 -2.01
CA MET A 1 12.03 -7.22 -2.95
C MET A 1 11.39 -5.88 -3.09
N ASP A 2 11.93 -4.87 -2.41
CA ASP A 2 11.46 -3.50 -2.56
C ASP A 2 11.73 -3.07 -4.00
N VAL A 3 10.70 -2.63 -4.69
CA VAL A 3 10.82 -2.05 -6.03
C VAL A 3 10.61 -0.55 -5.83
N ASP A 4 11.65 0.12 -5.38
CA ASP A 4 11.65 1.58 -5.26
C ASP A 4 11.61 2.19 -6.66
N LEU A 5 10.51 2.89 -6.96
CA LEU A 5 10.20 3.46 -8.27
C LEU A 5 11.05 4.71 -8.56
N ASN A 6 11.54 4.85 -9.78
CA ASN A 6 12.19 6.08 -10.25
C ASN A 6 11.14 7.08 -10.77
N TYR A 7 10.90 8.15 -10.01
CA TYR A 7 9.88 9.17 -10.30
C TYR A 7 10.26 10.17 -11.42
N ASN A 8 11.45 10.05 -12.04
CA ASN A 8 11.93 10.96 -13.08
C ASN A 8 11.58 10.51 -14.52
N ASN A 9 10.73 9.49 -14.70
CA ASN A 9 10.35 8.98 -16.02
C ASN A 9 9.24 9.86 -16.68
N PRO A 10 9.37 10.30 -17.94
CA PRO A 10 8.38 11.12 -18.66
C PRO A 10 6.98 10.49 -18.79
N ASP A 11 6.83 9.18 -18.65
CA ASP A 11 5.52 8.52 -18.47
C ASP A 11 5.50 7.68 -17.17
N PRO A 12 5.11 8.28 -16.03
CA PRO A 12 5.13 7.60 -14.74
C PRO A 12 4.08 6.49 -14.64
N ILE A 13 3.04 6.48 -15.48
CA ILE A 13 2.02 5.43 -15.46
C ILE A 13 2.54 4.21 -16.20
N GLU A 14 3.15 4.39 -17.37
CA GLU A 14 3.72 3.27 -18.13
C GLU A 14 4.87 2.61 -17.38
N SER A 15 5.79 3.40 -16.80
CA SER A 15 6.90 2.89 -15.98
C SER A 15 6.39 2.01 -14.83
N ARG A 16 5.43 2.54 -14.05
CA ARG A 16 4.83 1.82 -12.93
C ARG A 16 4.08 0.57 -13.38
N THR A 17 3.45 0.62 -14.54
CA THR A 17 2.76 -0.54 -15.15
C THR A 17 3.76 -1.64 -15.42
N GLN A 18 4.87 -1.33 -16.07
CA GLN A 18 5.93 -2.31 -16.36
C GLN A 18 6.56 -2.88 -15.09
N GLU A 19 6.74 -2.06 -14.05
CA GLU A 19 7.34 -2.49 -12.79
C GLU A 19 6.42 -3.44 -12.00
N ILE A 20 5.13 -3.09 -11.86
CA ILE A 20 4.13 -3.97 -11.22
C ILE A 20 3.95 -5.25 -12.06
N GLN A 21 3.94 -5.14 -13.39
CA GLN A 21 3.86 -6.28 -14.30
C GLN A 21 5.02 -7.25 -14.10
N ARG A 22 6.26 -6.76 -13.96
CA ARG A 22 7.44 -7.58 -13.66
C ARG A 22 7.34 -8.24 -12.29
N ALA A 23 6.92 -7.49 -11.26
CA ALA A 23 6.74 -8.02 -9.91
C ALA A 23 5.68 -9.13 -9.87
N TYR A 24 4.53 -8.92 -10.50
CA TYR A 24 3.47 -9.91 -10.62
C TYR A 24 3.96 -11.17 -11.35
N THR A 25 4.58 -11.03 -12.52
CA THR A 25 5.10 -12.18 -13.28
C THR A 25 6.12 -12.99 -12.47
N LYS A 26 7.00 -12.33 -11.71
CA LYS A 26 7.95 -12.99 -10.82
C LYS A 26 7.25 -13.80 -9.73
N VAL A 27 6.23 -13.22 -9.08
CA VAL A 27 5.43 -13.89 -8.05
C VAL A 27 4.68 -15.09 -8.63
N GLU A 28 4.02 -14.94 -9.77
CA GLU A 28 3.28 -16.03 -10.41
C GLU A 28 4.19 -17.20 -10.82
N ASN A 29 5.37 -16.91 -11.37
CA ASN A 29 6.36 -17.93 -11.71
C ASN A 29 6.85 -18.67 -10.46
N TYR A 30 7.06 -17.96 -9.35
CA TYR A 30 7.46 -18.57 -8.09
C TYR A 30 6.35 -19.42 -7.47
N LYS A 31 5.09 -18.93 -7.44
CA LYS A 31 3.92 -19.71 -7.00
C LYS A 31 3.82 -21.04 -7.74
N LYS A 32 3.96 -21.01 -9.08
CA LYS A 32 3.91 -22.21 -9.94
C LYS A 32 5.03 -23.20 -9.61
N ARG A 33 6.27 -22.73 -9.44
CA ARG A 33 7.42 -23.60 -9.14
C ARG A 33 7.39 -24.18 -7.74
N SER A 34 7.04 -23.36 -6.75
CA SER A 34 7.20 -23.70 -5.33
C SER A 34 5.91 -24.21 -4.70
N LYS A 35 4.77 -24.18 -5.42
CA LYS A 35 3.45 -24.58 -4.92
C LYS A 35 3.04 -23.87 -3.62
N VAL A 36 3.43 -22.59 -3.50
CA VAL A 36 3.10 -21.74 -2.34
C VAL A 36 2.03 -20.72 -2.70
N LYS A 37 1.31 -20.23 -1.70
CA LYS A 37 0.43 -19.06 -1.82
C LYS A 37 1.23 -17.80 -1.49
N ILE A 38 1.16 -16.79 -2.37
CA ILE A 38 1.78 -15.47 -2.16
C ILE A 38 0.74 -14.40 -2.47
N ASN A 39 0.50 -13.50 -1.53
CA ASN A 39 -0.32 -12.32 -1.73
C ASN A 39 0.60 -11.10 -1.82
N LEU A 40 0.28 -10.15 -2.71
CA LEU A 40 1.08 -8.95 -2.92
C LEU A 40 0.61 -7.81 -2.01
N GLY A 41 1.52 -7.29 -1.20
CA GLY A 41 1.35 -6.01 -0.53
C GLY A 41 1.68 -4.86 -1.48
N LEU A 42 0.77 -3.90 -1.61
CA LEU A 42 0.90 -2.73 -2.47
C LEU A 42 0.63 -1.48 -1.68
N SER A 43 1.33 -0.41 -2.02
CA SER A 43 1.07 0.94 -1.50
C SER A 43 1.43 1.99 -2.54
N ASN A 44 0.54 2.96 -2.75
CA ASN A 44 0.65 4.00 -3.76
C ASN A 44 0.34 5.36 -3.13
N PRO A 45 1.26 6.35 -3.17
CA PRO A 45 2.55 6.29 -3.87
C PRO A 45 3.65 5.50 -3.14
N CYS A 46 3.52 5.24 -1.84
CA CYS A 46 4.56 4.58 -1.05
C CYS A 46 3.98 3.92 0.21
N PHE A 47 4.79 3.11 0.89
CA PHE A 47 4.39 2.35 2.07
C PHE A 47 3.88 3.23 3.22
N GLU A 48 4.39 4.45 3.34
CA GLU A 48 4.05 5.41 4.39
C GLU A 48 2.56 5.82 4.40
N ILE A 49 1.80 5.54 3.34
CA ILE A 49 0.34 5.62 3.38
C ILE A 49 -0.24 4.77 4.52
N TRP A 50 0.33 3.60 4.80
CA TRP A 50 -0.05 2.77 5.94
C TRP A 50 0.09 3.53 7.27
N TYR A 51 1.18 4.28 7.46
CA TYR A 51 1.39 5.08 8.68
C TYR A 51 0.40 6.22 8.81
N LEU A 52 0.13 6.94 7.70
CA LEU A 52 -0.84 8.02 7.70
C LEU A 52 -2.24 7.51 8.10
N LEU A 53 -2.65 6.35 7.58
CA LEU A 53 -3.99 5.81 7.79
C LEU A 53 -4.24 5.33 9.22
N HIS A 54 -3.23 5.15 10.07
CA HIS A 54 -3.42 4.93 11.51
C HIS A 54 -4.12 6.12 12.18
N TYR A 55 -3.89 7.32 11.68
CA TYR A 55 -4.34 8.55 12.33
C TYR A 55 -5.36 9.32 11.49
N LYS A 56 -5.22 9.28 10.16
CA LYS A 56 -5.98 10.14 9.27
C LYS A 56 -6.41 9.44 7.99
N TYR A 57 -7.71 9.29 7.83
CA TYR A 57 -8.31 8.95 6.54
C TYR A 57 -8.13 10.08 5.52
N THR A 58 -7.82 9.73 4.27
CA THR A 58 -7.67 10.67 3.17
C THR A 58 -7.88 9.98 1.82
N THR A 59 -8.46 10.71 0.87
CA THR A 59 -8.53 10.35 -0.57
C THR A 59 -7.76 11.33 -1.44
N ALA A 60 -7.08 12.31 -0.83
CA ALA A 60 -6.27 13.30 -1.54
C ALA A 60 -5.09 12.62 -2.24
N ASN A 61 -4.95 12.86 -3.55
CA ASN A 61 -3.83 12.37 -4.33
C ASN A 61 -2.49 12.91 -3.81
N PHE A 62 -1.49 12.04 -3.71
CA PHE A 62 -0.12 12.43 -3.34
C PHE A 62 0.81 12.28 -4.53
N LYS A 63 1.60 13.32 -4.82
CA LYS A 63 2.53 13.31 -5.96
C LYS A 63 3.64 12.27 -5.78
N ASN A 64 4.18 12.16 -4.57
CA ASN A 64 5.37 11.38 -4.25
C ASN A 64 5.44 11.12 -2.73
N TYR A 65 6.52 10.47 -2.31
CA TYR A 65 6.86 10.23 -0.91
C TYR A 65 6.91 11.53 -0.08
N ASP A 66 7.53 12.59 -0.57
CA ASP A 66 7.69 13.84 0.20
C ASP A 66 6.33 14.45 0.59
N ALA A 67 5.37 14.44 -0.33
CA ALA A 67 4.00 14.90 -0.04
C ALA A 67 3.30 14.04 1.03
N VAL A 68 3.60 12.73 1.10
CA VAL A 68 3.09 11.85 2.16
C VAL A 68 3.81 12.13 3.48
N LYS A 69 5.14 12.33 3.46
CA LYS A 69 5.95 12.69 4.63
C LYS A 69 5.46 13.98 5.28
N GLU A 70 5.27 15.04 4.50
CA GLU A 70 4.71 16.32 4.98
C GLU A 70 3.34 16.10 5.64
N ARG A 71 2.50 15.24 5.05
CA ARG A 71 1.18 14.93 5.59
C ARG A 71 1.25 14.17 6.90
N ILE A 72 2.16 13.21 7.01
CA ILE A 72 2.41 12.45 8.23
C ILE A 72 2.87 13.38 9.34
N GLU A 73 3.85 14.23 9.07
CA GLU A 73 4.38 15.18 10.05
C GLU A 73 3.31 16.18 10.49
N LYS A 74 2.41 16.58 9.60
CA LYS A 74 1.32 17.49 9.93
C LYS A 74 0.21 16.83 10.76
N ASP A 75 -0.30 15.70 10.29
CA ASP A 75 -1.56 15.13 10.75
C ASP A 75 -1.39 13.99 11.78
N THR A 76 -0.17 13.62 12.15
CA THR A 76 0.12 12.51 13.08
C THR A 76 1.12 12.90 14.18
N PRO A 77 1.28 12.06 15.22
CA PRO A 77 2.35 12.22 16.23
C PRO A 77 3.76 11.98 15.68
N LEU A 78 3.92 11.49 14.45
CA LEU A 78 5.22 11.20 13.82
C LEU A 78 5.90 12.49 13.31
N LYS A 79 6.18 13.42 14.22
CA LYS A 79 6.96 14.63 13.91
C LYS A 79 8.38 14.24 13.50
N GLU A 80 8.91 14.95 12.51
CA GLU A 80 10.26 14.70 11.95
C GLU A 80 10.44 13.22 11.63
N TYR A 81 9.55 12.68 10.79
CA TYR A 81 9.58 11.28 10.42
C TYR A 81 10.72 11.03 9.44
N GLU A 82 11.51 9.99 9.69
CA GLU A 82 12.57 9.51 8.80
C GLU A 82 12.43 8.00 8.60
N LYS A 83 12.84 7.49 7.43
CA LYS A 83 12.60 6.08 7.03
C LYS A 83 13.18 5.05 8.00
N ASN A 84 14.27 5.37 8.67
CA ASN A 84 14.96 4.50 9.63
C ASN A 84 14.41 4.60 11.06
N LYS A 85 13.39 5.42 11.29
CA LYS A 85 12.78 5.61 12.61
C LYS A 85 11.93 4.40 12.96
N SER A 86 12.18 3.80 14.13
CA SER A 86 11.27 2.81 14.69
C SER A 86 9.98 3.51 15.12
N ILE A 87 8.88 3.22 14.43
CA ILE A 87 7.59 3.85 14.65
C ILE A 87 6.54 2.91 15.26
N TYR A 88 6.87 1.62 15.42
CA TYR A 88 5.89 0.61 15.84
C TYR A 88 5.25 0.97 17.18
N SER A 89 6.06 1.31 18.19
CA SER A 89 5.61 1.73 19.53
C SER A 89 4.73 2.98 19.53
N ILE A 90 4.68 3.72 18.43
CA ILE A 90 3.88 4.94 18.28
C ILE A 90 2.56 4.60 17.58
N ILE A 91 2.57 3.71 16.60
CA ILE A 91 1.39 3.47 15.75
C ILE A 91 0.54 2.28 16.17
N HIS A 92 1.08 1.31 16.93
CA HIS A 92 0.42 0.01 17.12
C HIS A 92 -0.95 0.10 17.78
N ASP A 93 -1.16 0.99 18.75
CA ASP A 93 -2.46 1.18 19.41
C ASP A 93 -3.55 1.68 18.45
N GLN A 94 -3.13 2.27 17.33
CA GLN A 94 -4.02 2.81 16.30
C GLN A 94 -4.26 1.84 15.14
N THR A 95 -3.80 0.59 15.24
CA THR A 95 -3.92 -0.42 14.16
C THR A 95 -5.37 -0.62 13.74
N SER A 96 -6.32 -0.71 14.69
CA SER A 96 -7.75 -0.84 14.36
C SER A 96 -8.27 0.34 13.53
N SER A 97 -7.78 1.56 13.80
CA SER A 97 -8.11 2.75 12.98
C SER A 97 -7.54 2.62 11.56
N ALA A 98 -6.31 2.10 11.43
CA ALA A 98 -5.69 1.84 10.14
C ALA A 98 -6.50 0.83 9.31
N LEU A 99 -6.94 -0.28 9.90
CA LEU A 99 -7.78 -1.28 9.24
C LEU A 99 -9.08 -0.66 8.70
N ILE A 100 -9.78 0.13 9.54
CA ILE A 100 -11.01 0.83 9.16
C ILE A 100 -10.75 1.81 8.01
N ASN A 101 -9.67 2.60 8.10
CA ASN A 101 -9.36 3.62 7.11
C ASN A 101 -8.90 3.03 5.77
N CYS A 102 -8.17 1.90 5.79
CA CYS A 102 -7.82 1.15 4.59
C CYS A 102 -9.06 0.55 3.93
N GLY A 103 -9.98 -0.03 4.71
CA GLY A 103 -11.27 -0.51 4.20
C GLY A 103 -12.08 0.61 3.52
N LYS A 104 -12.18 1.78 4.16
CA LYS A 104 -12.83 2.96 3.55
C LYS A 104 -12.15 3.42 2.26
N LEU A 105 -10.81 3.40 2.23
CA LEU A 105 -10.04 3.81 1.07
C LEU A 105 -10.19 2.82 -0.10
N ARG A 106 -10.25 1.53 0.19
CA ARG A 106 -10.55 0.49 -0.79
C ARG A 106 -11.94 0.69 -1.38
N ASN A 107 -12.96 0.81 -0.55
CA ASN A 107 -14.34 1.03 -1.01
C ASN A 107 -14.45 2.27 -1.89
N TYR A 108 -13.78 3.37 -1.50
CA TYR A 108 -13.72 4.59 -2.32
C TYR A 108 -13.21 4.33 -3.74
N HIS A 109 -12.17 3.50 -3.91
CA HIS A 109 -11.65 3.18 -5.25
C HIS A 109 -12.54 2.20 -6.00
N GLU A 110 -13.15 1.23 -5.31
CA GLU A 110 -14.13 0.32 -5.89
C GLU A 110 -15.38 1.07 -6.40
N ASP A 111 -15.85 2.07 -5.64
CA ASP A 111 -16.96 2.97 -6.03
C ASP A 111 -16.63 3.81 -7.27
N LEU A 112 -15.33 4.09 -7.51
CA LEU A 112 -14.84 4.70 -8.75
C LEU A 112 -14.68 3.70 -9.90
N GLY A 113 -15.06 2.44 -9.71
CA GLY A 113 -14.99 1.37 -10.71
C GLY A 113 -13.63 0.69 -10.82
N ARG A 114 -12.75 0.82 -9.82
CA ARG A 114 -11.38 0.25 -9.84
C ARG A 114 -11.37 -1.16 -9.26
N ASN A 115 -10.72 -2.11 -9.93
CA ASN A 115 -10.53 -3.47 -9.43
C ASN A 115 -9.12 -3.65 -8.82
N ILE A 116 -9.04 -3.72 -7.49
CA ILE A 116 -7.77 -3.56 -6.73
C ILE A 116 -7.47 -4.64 -5.68
N LEU A 117 -8.35 -5.62 -5.49
CA LEU A 117 -8.17 -6.72 -4.52
C LEU A 117 -7.33 -7.86 -5.13
N ASP A 118 -7.67 -8.28 -6.34
CA ASP A 118 -7.02 -9.39 -7.04
C ASP A 118 -6.16 -8.88 -8.19
N ILE A 119 -5.00 -8.30 -7.83
CA ILE A 119 -4.04 -7.76 -8.80
C ILE A 119 -3.69 -8.86 -9.81
N ASN A 120 -3.87 -8.56 -11.09
CA ASN A 120 -3.55 -9.38 -12.24
C ASN A 120 -3.21 -8.46 -13.43
N LEU A 121 -2.80 -9.02 -14.56
CA LEU A 121 -2.29 -8.20 -15.68
C LEU A 121 -3.33 -7.24 -16.27
N ASN A 122 -4.62 -7.56 -16.11
CA ASN A 122 -5.71 -6.79 -16.69
C ASN A 122 -6.09 -5.57 -15.84
N ASN A 123 -5.77 -5.56 -14.53
CA ASN A 123 -6.16 -4.49 -13.61
C ASN A 123 -4.97 -3.72 -13.00
N ILE A 124 -3.76 -3.88 -13.53
CA ILE A 124 -2.57 -3.13 -13.07
C ILE A 124 -2.79 -1.61 -13.14
N LYS A 125 -3.51 -1.13 -14.18
CA LYS A 125 -3.79 0.30 -14.34
C LYS A 125 -4.66 0.84 -13.21
N ASP A 126 -5.66 0.09 -12.78
CA ASP A 126 -6.57 0.48 -11.68
C ASP A 126 -5.79 0.67 -10.38
N VAL A 127 -4.86 -0.24 -10.12
CA VAL A 127 -3.94 -0.19 -8.97
C VAL A 127 -3.05 1.06 -9.01
N ILE A 128 -2.47 1.38 -10.18
CA ILE A 128 -1.58 2.54 -10.34
C ILE A 128 -2.33 3.86 -10.20
N GLN A 129 -3.57 3.91 -10.67
CA GLN A 129 -4.42 5.09 -10.58
C GLN A 129 -5.02 5.26 -9.17
N SER A 130 -5.00 4.20 -8.35
CA SER A 130 -5.44 4.21 -6.95
C SER A 130 -4.43 4.90 -6.06
N ASN A 131 -4.53 6.23 -6.00
CA ASN A 131 -3.71 7.09 -5.16
C ASN A 131 -4.61 7.98 -4.29
N PRO A 132 -4.47 7.95 -2.95
CA PRO A 132 -3.63 7.03 -2.19
C PRO A 132 -4.25 5.63 -2.16
N TYR A 133 -3.45 4.58 -2.01
CA TYR A 133 -3.95 3.23 -1.72
C TYR A 133 -2.93 2.39 -0.97
N THR A 134 -3.41 1.47 -0.13
CA THR A 134 -2.60 0.38 0.43
C THR A 134 -3.51 -0.80 0.75
N ASN A 135 -2.99 -2.02 0.63
CA ASN A 135 -3.69 -3.25 1.05
C ASN A 135 -2.94 -4.00 2.18
N VAL A 136 -2.03 -3.31 2.87
CA VAL A 136 -1.25 -3.86 3.99
C VAL A 136 -2.17 -4.31 5.13
N ASP A 137 -3.34 -3.67 5.28
CA ASP A 137 -4.38 -4.07 6.23
C ASP A 137 -4.85 -5.52 6.05
N LEU A 138 -4.88 -6.04 4.81
CA LEU A 138 -5.23 -7.45 4.55
C LEU A 138 -4.19 -8.41 5.10
N LEU A 139 -2.90 -8.05 5.04
CA LEU A 139 -1.83 -8.86 5.61
C LEU A 139 -1.90 -8.83 7.15
N VAL A 140 -2.10 -7.65 7.73
CA VAL A 140 -2.20 -7.47 9.18
C VAL A 140 -3.40 -8.26 9.73
N GLY A 141 -4.59 -8.07 9.13
CA GLY A 141 -5.78 -8.82 9.54
C GLY A 141 -5.62 -10.33 9.39
N TYR A 142 -4.93 -10.79 8.33
CA TYR A 142 -4.61 -12.22 8.19
C TYR A 142 -3.72 -12.73 9.33
N ILE A 143 -2.66 -11.99 9.70
CA ILE A 143 -1.77 -12.34 10.81
C ILE A 143 -2.53 -12.36 12.14
N GLU A 144 -3.40 -11.38 12.39
CA GLU A 144 -4.26 -11.34 13.59
C GLU A 144 -5.14 -12.59 13.69
N THR A 145 -5.76 -13.01 12.58
CA THR A 145 -6.58 -14.23 12.57
C THR A 145 -5.81 -15.52 12.82
N LEU A 146 -4.48 -15.52 12.60
CA LEU A 146 -3.62 -16.65 12.95
C LEU A 146 -3.27 -16.63 14.44
N ASN A 147 -3.05 -15.45 15.02
CA ASN A 147 -2.73 -15.29 16.43
C ASN A 147 -3.92 -15.62 17.34
N GLU A 148 -5.15 -15.36 16.91
CA GLU A 148 -6.37 -15.75 17.66
C GLU A 148 -6.62 -17.27 17.66
N LYS A 149 -5.95 -18.03 16.79
CA LYS A 149 -6.10 -19.49 16.66
C LYS A 149 -5.02 -20.28 17.41
N LEU A 150 -4.07 -19.60 18.04
CA LEU A 150 -2.99 -20.18 18.86
C LEU A 150 -3.33 -20.04 20.35
#